data_AF-A0A968UGD3-F1
#
_entry.id   AF-A0A968UGD3-F1
#
_cell.length_a   1.000
_cell.length_b   1.000
_cell.length_c   1.000
_cell.angle_alpha   90.00
_cell.angle_beta   90.00
_cell.angle_gamma   90.00
#
_symmetry.space_group_name_H-M   'P 1'
#
loop_
_entity.id
_entity.type
_entity.pdbx_description
1 polymer ?
#
loop_
_entity_poly.entity_id
_entity_poly.type
_entity_poly.pdbx_seq_one_letter_code
_entity_poly.pdbx_strand_id
1 'polypeptide(L)'
;MAKNPQDGKDSLSIERESRFDSNLEQHWDEYVENILPLGISNLFLFDGEQVKELAELDTPPPGVVEAINNLLGLELAEKLALDLEVLVNRKRKALASKTQLLTIEEIEQKLAAKQAEKANINHKITKLQHQLEQANKKCDRARNKFEQQGGKIASEREQIEAKLADFNLRLEAKRQELITLSSEYLPLKLIVPLLSAAAIQGQQELEVQHFKQAQGVLAARDRKLLDYLASISLAGEAISKVEFFIAQENKAIADSINNEADSFLHLTEIELQQLMSKTQDILPIQIKSTQNIIQQIKQLELEKSAH
;
A
#
# COMPACT_ATOMS: atom_id res chain seq x y z
N MET A 1 10.32 -1.77 -75.41
CA MET A 1 9.90 -0.43 -75.87
C MET A 1 9.09 0.23 -74.75
N ALA A 2 9.69 1.21 -74.08
CA ALA A 2 9.01 2.32 -73.41
C ALA A 2 10.12 3.37 -73.13
N LYS A 3 9.95 4.57 -73.68
CA LYS A 3 10.97 5.63 -73.78
C LYS A 3 11.13 6.37 -72.45
N ASN A 4 12.37 6.74 -72.11
CA ASN A 4 12.69 7.79 -71.13
C ASN A 4 11.98 9.11 -71.50
N PRO A 5 11.44 9.87 -70.53
CA PRO A 5 11.07 11.26 -70.76
C PRO A 5 12.34 12.11 -70.91
N GLN A 6 12.32 13.01 -71.89
CA GLN A 6 13.40 13.94 -72.18
C GLN A 6 13.53 14.99 -71.07
N ASP A 7 14.78 15.39 -70.86
CA ASP A 7 15.24 16.55 -70.11
C ASP A 7 14.54 17.82 -70.66
N GLY A 8 13.41 18.17 -70.05
CA GLY A 8 12.61 19.33 -70.41
C GLY A 8 13.29 20.58 -69.88
N LYS A 9 13.88 21.39 -70.76
CA LYS A 9 14.15 22.79 -70.42
C LYS A 9 12.80 23.48 -70.33
N ASP A 10 12.32 23.67 -69.12
CA ASP A 10 11.13 24.47 -68.84
C ASP A 10 11.32 25.86 -69.45
N SER A 11 10.44 26.25 -70.36
CA SER A 11 10.45 27.57 -71.00
C SER A 11 9.28 28.39 -70.45
N LEU A 12 9.58 29.48 -69.76
CA LEU A 12 8.59 30.43 -69.27
C LEU A 12 8.29 31.46 -70.37
N SER A 13 7.01 31.70 -70.64
CA SER A 13 6.57 32.75 -71.55
C SER A 13 5.43 33.54 -70.93
N ILE A 14 5.53 34.87 -70.89
CA ILE A 14 4.57 35.76 -70.22
C ILE A 14 3.87 36.61 -71.29
N GLU A 15 2.56 36.44 -71.38
CA GLU A 15 1.70 37.18 -72.28
C GLU A 15 0.84 38.17 -71.48
N ARG A 16 0.92 39.46 -71.84
CA ARG A 16 0.10 40.52 -71.26
C ARG A 16 -0.64 41.24 -72.38
N GLU A 17 -1.97 41.31 -72.30
CA GLU A 17 -2.82 41.98 -73.29
C GLU A 17 -2.52 41.56 -74.74
N SER A 18 -2.31 40.26 -74.93
CA SER A 18 -2.04 39.63 -76.24
C SER A 18 -0.70 40.01 -76.89
N ARG A 19 0.31 40.41 -76.08
CA ARG A 19 1.70 40.57 -76.50
C ARG A 19 2.65 39.88 -75.52
N PHE A 20 3.71 39.27 -76.05
CA PHE A 20 4.79 38.69 -75.25
C PHE A 20 5.66 39.81 -74.67
N ASP A 21 5.87 39.77 -73.34
CA ASP A 21 6.71 40.74 -72.63
C ASP A 21 8.01 40.09 -72.16
N SER A 22 9.01 40.13 -73.04
CA SER A 22 10.31 39.50 -72.76
C SER A 22 11.11 40.15 -71.63
N ASN A 23 10.75 41.36 -71.18
CA ASN A 23 11.42 42.00 -70.05
C ASN A 23 10.92 41.43 -68.71
N LEU A 24 9.62 41.17 -68.63
CA LEU A 24 8.98 40.49 -67.52
C LEU A 24 9.41 39.02 -67.43
N GLU A 25 9.64 38.36 -68.57
CA GLU A 25 10.16 36.97 -68.60
C GLU A 25 11.55 36.85 -67.96
N GLN A 26 12.41 37.87 -68.13
CA GLN A 26 13.76 37.87 -67.56
C GLN A 26 13.80 38.19 -66.06
N HIS A 27 12.86 38.97 -65.55
CA HIS A 27 12.78 39.37 -64.14
C HIS A 27 11.56 38.76 -63.44
N TRP A 28 11.08 37.63 -63.94
CA TRP A 28 9.87 37.00 -63.45
C TRP A 28 10.00 36.62 -61.97
N ASP A 29 11.14 36.10 -61.55
CA ASP A 29 11.38 35.70 -60.17
C ASP A 29 11.27 36.90 -59.20
N GLU A 30 11.79 38.07 -59.58
CA GLU A 30 11.65 39.30 -58.79
C GLU A 30 10.23 39.88 -58.82
N TYR A 31 9.53 39.76 -59.95
CA TYR A 31 8.16 40.23 -60.09
C TYR A 31 7.17 39.36 -59.31
N VAL A 32 7.36 38.04 -59.31
CA VAL A 32 6.54 37.10 -58.53
C VAL A 32 6.78 37.27 -57.04
N GLU A 33 8.02 37.47 -56.58
CA GLU A 33 8.29 37.70 -55.16
C GLU A 33 7.60 38.97 -54.63
N ASN A 34 7.43 40.00 -55.47
CA ASN A 34 6.70 41.23 -55.10
C ASN A 34 5.17 41.04 -55.01
N ILE A 35 4.60 40.09 -55.76
CA ILE A 35 3.16 39.83 -55.78
C ILE A 35 2.77 38.72 -54.79
N LEU A 36 3.61 37.70 -54.68
CA LEU A 36 3.45 36.51 -53.86
C LEU A 36 4.80 36.15 -53.24
N PRO A 37 5.16 36.79 -52.12
CA PRO A 37 6.37 36.44 -51.39
C PRO A 37 6.30 34.98 -50.94
N LEU A 38 7.42 34.27 -51.03
CA LEU A 38 7.50 32.85 -50.68
C LEU A 38 6.99 32.56 -49.25
N GLY A 39 7.18 33.49 -48.31
CA GLY A 39 6.71 33.36 -46.92
C GLY A 39 5.19 33.40 -46.72
N ILE A 40 4.42 33.96 -47.68
CA ILE A 40 2.93 33.96 -47.66
C ILE A 40 2.35 33.07 -48.77
N SER A 41 3.19 32.54 -49.67
CA SER A 41 2.79 31.61 -50.73
C SER A 41 1.99 30.41 -50.17
N ASN A 42 2.41 29.89 -49.01
CA ASN A 42 1.70 28.83 -48.29
C ASN A 42 0.31 29.23 -47.75
N LEU A 43 -0.03 30.51 -47.69
CA LEU A 43 -1.36 30.98 -47.29
C LEU A 43 -2.33 31.06 -48.49
N PHE A 44 -1.81 31.33 -49.69
CA PHE A 44 -2.63 31.58 -50.89
C PHE A 44 -2.81 30.35 -51.78
N LEU A 45 -1.95 29.34 -51.67
CA LEU A 45 -1.92 28.17 -52.56
C LEU A 45 -2.48 26.86 -51.95
N PHE A 46 -3.09 26.91 -50.76
CA PHE A 46 -3.62 25.72 -50.07
C PHE A 46 -5.12 25.84 -49.72
N ASP A 47 -5.81 24.69 -49.70
CA ASP A 47 -7.20 24.57 -49.23
C ASP A 47 -7.34 24.95 -47.75
N GLY A 48 -8.47 25.55 -47.38
CA GLY A 48 -8.70 26.27 -46.11
C GLY A 48 -8.46 25.52 -44.79
N GLU A 49 -8.10 24.23 -44.82
CA GLU A 49 -7.69 23.45 -43.65
C GLU A 49 -6.28 23.80 -43.14
N GLN A 50 -5.29 24.02 -44.02
CA GLN A 50 -3.92 24.37 -43.59
C GLN A 50 -3.82 25.82 -43.09
N VAL A 51 -4.66 26.71 -43.62
CA VAL A 51 -4.78 28.10 -43.14
C VAL A 51 -5.36 28.13 -41.72
N LYS A 52 -6.18 27.15 -41.34
CA LYS A 52 -6.74 27.04 -39.99
C LYS A 52 -5.68 26.64 -38.96
N GLU A 53 -4.78 25.70 -39.27
CA GLU A 53 -3.66 25.34 -38.40
C GLU A 53 -2.73 26.53 -38.12
N LEU A 54 -2.50 27.39 -39.12
CA LEU A 54 -1.69 28.60 -38.95
C LEU A 54 -2.39 29.70 -38.14
N ALA A 55 -3.73 29.75 -38.17
CA ALA A 55 -4.53 30.71 -37.40
C ALA A 55 -4.79 30.26 -35.95
N GLU A 56 -4.65 28.96 -35.64
CA GLU A 56 -4.74 28.43 -34.28
C GLU A 56 -3.45 28.68 -33.45
N LEU A 57 -2.36 29.11 -34.10
CA LEU A 57 -1.16 29.58 -33.41
C LEU A 57 -1.36 31.01 -32.89
N ASP A 58 -1.33 31.19 -31.56
CA ASP A 58 -1.43 32.51 -30.90
C ASP A 58 -0.39 33.54 -31.41
N THR A 59 0.74 33.06 -31.93
CA THR A 59 1.74 33.90 -32.61
C THR A 59 2.09 33.33 -33.98
N PRO A 60 1.90 34.09 -35.08
CA PRO A 60 2.27 33.63 -36.41
C PRO A 60 3.79 33.38 -36.51
N PRO A 61 4.23 32.38 -37.30
CA PRO A 61 5.64 32.13 -37.52
C PRO A 61 6.37 33.37 -38.05
N PRO A 62 7.61 33.66 -37.60
CA PRO A 62 8.32 34.90 -37.93
C PRO A 62 8.49 35.13 -39.44
N GLY A 63 8.65 34.07 -40.23
CA GLY A 63 8.74 34.18 -41.70
C GLY A 63 7.43 34.63 -42.37
N VAL A 64 6.27 34.36 -41.78
CA VAL A 64 4.97 34.83 -42.30
C VAL A 64 4.80 36.33 -41.99
N VAL A 65 5.19 36.76 -40.79
CA VAL A 65 5.16 38.18 -40.38
C VAL A 65 6.09 39.02 -41.24
N GLU A 66 7.32 38.55 -41.47
CA GLU A 66 8.31 39.22 -42.31
C GLU A 66 7.82 39.35 -43.76
N ALA A 67 7.21 38.29 -44.31
CA ALA A 67 6.67 38.31 -45.65
C ALA A 67 5.46 39.26 -45.78
N ILE A 68 4.57 39.31 -44.78
CA ILE A 68 3.46 40.30 -44.71
C ILE A 68 4.01 41.73 -44.64
N ASN A 69 5.02 41.99 -43.81
CA ASN A 69 5.65 43.30 -43.70
C ASN A 69 6.33 43.74 -44.99
N ASN A 70 6.93 42.82 -45.73
CA ASN A 70 7.51 43.08 -47.05
C ASN A 70 6.43 43.41 -48.09
N LEU A 71 5.33 42.63 -48.14
CA LEU A 71 4.19 42.87 -49.03
C LEU A 71 3.54 44.26 -48.78
N LEU A 72 3.44 44.68 -47.52
CA LEU A 72 2.89 45.98 -47.13
C LEU A 72 3.89 47.15 -47.27
N GLY A 73 5.13 46.89 -47.70
CA GLY A 73 6.19 47.90 -47.81
C GLY A 73 6.63 48.48 -46.46
N LEU A 74 6.26 47.82 -45.35
CA LEU A 74 6.58 48.26 -44.00
C LEU A 74 8.06 48.05 -43.67
N GLU A 75 8.74 47.15 -44.36
CA GLU A 75 10.18 46.96 -44.22
C GLU A 75 10.96 48.26 -44.54
N LEU A 76 10.56 48.97 -45.59
CA LEU A 76 11.18 50.24 -45.97
C LEU A 76 10.87 51.34 -44.95
N ALA A 77 9.65 51.37 -44.43
CA ALA A 77 9.24 52.31 -43.39
C ALA A 77 9.98 52.06 -42.06
N GLU A 78 10.18 50.79 -41.68
CA GLU A 78 10.95 50.41 -40.49
C GLU A 78 12.44 50.74 -40.63
N LYS A 79 13.06 50.41 -41.79
CA LYS A 79 14.45 50.79 -42.08
C LYS A 79 14.63 52.31 -42.10
N LEU A 80 13.73 53.04 -42.74
CA LEU A 80 13.75 54.52 -42.74
C LEU A 80 13.54 55.10 -41.34
N ALA A 81 12.70 54.50 -40.50
CA ALA A 81 12.52 54.95 -39.12
C ALA A 81 13.81 54.77 -38.30
N LEU A 82 14.48 53.63 -38.43
CA LEU A 82 15.79 53.38 -37.81
C LEU A 82 16.85 54.36 -38.32
N ASP A 83 16.93 54.57 -39.64
CA ASP A 83 17.90 55.48 -40.26
C ASP A 83 17.63 56.95 -39.86
N LEU A 84 16.35 57.35 -39.78
CA LEU A 84 15.96 58.66 -39.28
C LEU A 84 16.32 58.83 -37.81
N GLU A 85 16.14 57.82 -36.98
CA GLU A 85 16.54 57.87 -35.57
C GLU A 85 18.06 58.04 -35.43
N VAL A 86 18.84 57.30 -36.22
CA VAL A 86 20.31 57.46 -36.30
C VAL A 86 20.69 58.86 -36.78
N LEU A 87 20.03 59.39 -37.83
CA LEU A 87 20.27 60.73 -38.34
C LEU A 87 19.91 61.83 -37.34
N VAL A 88 18.77 61.69 -36.66
CA VAL A 88 18.32 62.61 -35.60
C VAL A 88 19.32 62.60 -34.45
N ASN A 89 19.77 61.43 -34.00
CA ASN A 89 20.78 61.32 -32.95
C ASN A 89 22.12 61.94 -33.38
N ARG A 90 22.54 61.75 -34.65
CA ARG A 90 23.76 62.36 -35.20
C ARG A 90 23.65 63.88 -35.32
N LYS A 91 22.51 64.42 -35.75
CA LYS A 91 22.24 65.87 -35.82
C LYS A 91 22.15 66.50 -34.44
N ARG A 92 21.51 65.83 -33.46
CA ARG A 92 21.46 66.27 -32.06
C ARG A 92 22.87 66.35 -31.45
N LYS A 93 23.75 65.38 -31.74
CA LYS A 93 25.17 65.47 -31.37
C LYS A 93 25.88 66.67 -32.02
N ALA A 94 25.61 66.97 -33.29
CA ALA A 94 26.21 68.12 -33.98
C ALA A 94 25.72 69.51 -33.48
N LEU A 95 24.52 69.58 -32.90
CA LEU A 95 23.89 70.79 -32.35
C LEU A 95 24.12 70.97 -30.83
N ALA A 96 24.66 69.97 -30.16
CA ALA A 96 24.88 69.99 -28.71
C ALA A 96 26.12 70.80 -28.32
N SER A 97 26.03 71.53 -27.21
CA SER A 97 27.18 72.23 -26.61
C SER A 97 28.27 71.23 -26.20
N LYS A 98 29.55 71.63 -26.20
CA LYS A 98 30.70 70.76 -25.86
C LYS A 98 30.53 70.00 -24.54
N THR A 99 29.83 70.58 -23.57
CA THR A 99 29.48 69.96 -22.28
C THR A 99 28.42 68.86 -22.38
N GLN A 100 27.42 69.03 -23.25
CA GLN A 100 26.37 68.02 -23.51
C GLN A 100 26.91 66.83 -24.30
N LEU A 101 27.85 67.06 -25.23
CA LEU A 101 28.54 65.98 -25.95
C LEU A 101 29.32 65.07 -25.01
N LEU A 102 30.07 65.65 -24.06
CA LEU A 102 30.80 64.87 -23.06
C LEU A 102 29.86 64.05 -22.16
N THR A 103 28.71 64.60 -21.77
CA THR A 103 27.72 63.84 -20.96
C THR A 103 27.05 62.73 -21.76
N ILE A 104 26.79 62.94 -23.04
CA ILE A 104 26.26 61.90 -23.94
C ILE A 104 27.29 60.78 -24.12
N GLU A 105 28.56 61.10 -24.35
CA GLU A 105 29.63 60.11 -24.47
C GLU A 105 29.81 59.29 -23.18
N GLU A 106 29.75 59.93 -22.00
CA GLU A 106 29.79 59.22 -20.72
C GLU A 106 28.60 58.28 -20.52
N ILE A 107 27.39 58.70 -20.91
CA ILE A 107 26.19 57.86 -20.83
C ILE A 107 26.28 56.70 -21.82
N GLU A 108 26.77 56.92 -23.03
CA GLU A 108 26.98 55.88 -24.05
C GLU A 108 28.02 54.85 -23.58
N GLN A 109 29.11 55.28 -22.97
CA GLN A 109 30.10 54.37 -22.39
C GLN A 109 29.51 53.54 -21.23
N LYS A 110 28.74 54.18 -20.34
CA LYS A 110 28.04 53.47 -19.25
C LYS A 110 27.02 52.46 -19.78
N LEU A 111 26.29 52.82 -20.84
CA LEU A 111 25.32 51.95 -21.49
C LEU A 111 26.01 50.76 -22.16
N ALA A 112 27.10 50.98 -22.89
CA ALA A 112 27.90 49.91 -23.48
C ALA A 112 28.48 48.96 -22.41
N ALA A 113 28.99 49.49 -21.30
CA ALA A 113 29.48 48.69 -20.18
C ALA A 113 28.36 47.84 -19.56
N LYS A 114 27.16 48.41 -19.37
CA LYS A 114 26.00 47.69 -18.84
C LYS A 114 25.46 46.64 -19.82
N GLN A 115 25.50 46.90 -21.12
CA GLN A 115 25.16 45.90 -22.14
C GLN A 115 26.16 44.73 -22.15
N ALA A 116 27.45 45.00 -22.02
CA ALA A 116 28.48 43.96 -21.90
C ALA A 116 28.30 43.13 -20.62
N GLU A 117 27.97 43.78 -19.49
CA GLU A 117 27.66 43.11 -18.24
C GLU A 117 26.43 42.20 -18.37
N LYS A 118 25.34 42.69 -19.00
CA LYS A 118 24.13 41.92 -19.30
C LYS A 118 24.46 40.70 -20.18
N ALA A 119 25.28 40.87 -21.22
CA ALA A 119 25.68 39.78 -22.09
C ALA A 119 26.47 38.69 -21.33
N ASN A 120 27.39 39.09 -20.45
CA ASN A 120 28.16 38.18 -19.62
C ASN A 120 27.26 37.43 -18.62
N ILE A 121 26.32 38.12 -17.97
CA ILE A 121 25.34 37.49 -17.08
C ILE A 121 24.48 36.49 -17.85
N ASN A 122 23.97 36.84 -19.03
CA ASN A 122 23.21 35.92 -19.87
C ASN A 122 24.03 34.68 -20.24
N HIS A 123 25.31 34.83 -20.58
CA HIS A 123 26.19 33.70 -20.85
C HIS A 123 26.41 32.81 -19.62
N LYS A 124 26.49 33.39 -18.42
CA LYS A 124 26.54 32.62 -17.17
C LYS A 124 25.23 31.87 -16.91
N ILE A 125 24.09 32.49 -17.17
CA ILE A 125 22.77 31.86 -17.03
C ILE A 125 22.67 30.65 -17.97
N THR A 126 23.00 30.80 -19.25
CA THR A 126 22.93 29.68 -20.20
C THR A 126 23.89 28.54 -19.82
N LYS A 127 25.09 28.87 -19.34
CA LYS A 127 26.03 27.88 -18.81
C LYS A 127 25.46 27.13 -17.60
N LEU A 128 24.86 27.83 -16.65
CA LEU A 128 24.25 27.24 -15.46
C LEU A 128 23.04 26.38 -15.83
N GLN A 129 22.20 26.83 -16.77
CA GLN A 129 21.06 26.06 -17.28
C GLN A 129 21.51 24.74 -17.91
N HIS A 130 22.55 24.78 -18.75
CA HIS A 130 23.11 23.58 -19.34
C HIS A 130 23.71 22.62 -18.28
N GLN A 131 24.40 23.17 -17.27
CA GLN A 131 24.90 22.36 -16.15
C GLN A 131 23.77 21.70 -15.36
N LEU A 132 22.68 22.43 -15.10
CA LEU A 132 21.48 21.91 -14.44
C LEU A 132 20.84 20.79 -15.26
N GLU A 133 20.69 20.98 -16.57
CA GLU A 133 20.14 19.96 -17.47
C GLU A 133 21.00 18.70 -17.50
N GLN A 134 22.33 18.85 -17.53
CA GLN A 134 23.25 17.72 -17.44
C GLN A 134 23.18 16.99 -16.09
N ALA A 135 23.03 17.72 -14.99
CA ALA A 135 22.87 17.15 -13.66
C ALA A 135 21.56 16.37 -13.54
N ASN A 136 20.46 16.92 -14.05
CA ASN A 136 19.16 16.23 -14.11
C ASN A 136 19.25 14.96 -14.96
N LYS A 137 19.82 15.02 -16.16
CA LYS A 137 20.05 13.82 -17.00
C LYS A 137 20.93 12.76 -16.33
N LYS A 138 21.86 13.16 -15.45
CA LYS A 138 22.65 12.21 -14.66
C LYS A 138 21.81 11.60 -13.53
N CYS A 139 21.01 12.42 -12.84
CA CYS A 139 20.08 11.97 -11.80
C CYS A 139 19.06 10.96 -12.36
N ASP A 140 18.42 11.28 -13.48
CA ASP A 140 17.43 10.41 -14.12
C ASP A 140 18.05 9.08 -14.56
N ARG A 141 19.26 9.11 -15.13
CA ARG A 141 19.99 7.88 -15.47
C ARG A 141 20.33 7.04 -14.24
N ALA A 142 20.78 7.66 -13.16
CA ALA A 142 21.08 6.96 -11.92
C ALA A 142 19.81 6.35 -11.30
N ARG A 143 18.70 7.09 -11.32
CA ARG A 143 17.40 6.63 -10.84
C ARG A 143 16.87 5.46 -11.67
N ASN A 144 16.87 5.58 -13.00
CA ASN A 144 16.44 4.50 -13.88
C ASN A 144 17.31 3.26 -13.71
N LYS A 145 18.63 3.43 -13.53
CA LYS A 145 19.52 2.30 -13.23
C LYS A 145 19.20 1.66 -11.88
N PHE A 146 18.92 2.45 -10.85
CA PHE A 146 18.52 1.94 -9.53
C PHE A 146 17.18 1.19 -9.60
N GLU A 147 16.21 1.71 -10.34
CA GLU A 147 14.91 1.06 -10.55
C GLU A 147 15.03 -0.22 -11.40
N GLN A 148 15.83 -0.21 -12.48
CA GLN A 148 16.12 -1.39 -13.31
C GLN A 148 16.89 -2.48 -12.54
N GLN A 149 17.80 -2.08 -11.66
CA GLN A 149 18.50 -3.00 -10.75
C GLN A 149 17.60 -3.50 -9.61
N GLY A 150 16.34 -3.06 -9.57
CA GLY A 150 15.37 -3.51 -8.58
C GLY A 150 15.67 -2.99 -7.19
N GLY A 151 16.31 -1.83 -7.02
CA GLY A 151 16.69 -1.30 -5.70
C GLY A 151 15.50 -1.12 -4.75
N LYS A 152 14.33 -0.70 -5.28
CA LYS A 152 13.07 -0.68 -4.50
C LYS A 152 12.63 -2.09 -4.12
N ILE A 153 12.64 -3.01 -5.07
CA ILE A 153 12.25 -4.41 -4.88
C ILE A 153 13.17 -5.09 -3.85
N ALA A 154 14.47 -4.83 -3.88
CA ALA A 154 15.43 -5.37 -2.92
C ALA A 154 15.15 -4.88 -1.49
N SER A 155 14.88 -3.58 -1.33
CA SER A 155 14.53 -3.01 -0.02
C SER A 155 13.18 -3.51 0.50
N GLU A 156 12.17 -3.62 -0.35
CA GLU A 156 10.85 -4.14 0.02
C GLU A 156 10.92 -5.65 0.32
N ARG A 157 11.71 -6.39 -0.47
CA ARG A 157 11.93 -7.83 -0.26
C ARG A 157 12.59 -8.10 1.08
N GLU A 158 13.63 -7.37 1.46
CA GLU A 158 14.28 -7.55 2.76
C GLU A 158 13.29 -7.31 3.92
N GLN A 159 12.44 -6.28 3.80
CA GLN A 159 11.38 -6.02 4.78
C GLN A 159 10.32 -7.12 4.82
N ILE A 160 9.90 -7.64 3.65
CA ILE A 160 8.93 -8.74 3.56
C ILE A 160 9.53 -10.03 4.12
N GLU A 161 10.78 -10.35 3.80
CA GLU A 161 11.50 -11.52 4.34
C GLU A 161 11.64 -11.42 5.87
N ALA A 162 11.97 -10.24 6.40
CA ALA A 162 12.02 -10.01 7.85
C ALA A 162 10.65 -10.20 8.51
N LYS A 163 9.57 -9.67 7.90
CA LYS A 163 8.19 -9.89 8.38
C LYS A 163 7.79 -11.37 8.33
N LEU A 164 8.10 -12.08 7.24
CA LEU A 164 7.84 -13.51 7.10
C LEU A 164 8.59 -14.32 8.15
N ALA A 165 9.85 -13.98 8.44
CA ALA A 165 10.63 -14.61 9.49
C ALA A 165 9.99 -14.40 10.87
N ASP A 166 9.56 -13.17 11.20
CA ASP A 166 8.85 -12.86 12.45
C ASP A 166 7.51 -13.62 12.55
N PHE A 167 6.70 -13.65 11.49
CA PHE A 167 5.46 -14.43 11.47
C PHE A 167 5.72 -15.92 11.69
N ASN A 168 6.75 -16.49 11.05
CA ASN A 168 7.12 -17.89 11.24
C ASN A 168 7.57 -18.18 12.67
N LEU A 169 8.38 -17.29 13.29
CA LEU A 169 8.79 -17.42 14.67
C LEU A 169 7.59 -17.39 15.64
N ARG A 170 6.64 -16.48 15.41
CA ARG A 170 5.40 -16.41 16.22
C ARG A 170 4.54 -17.67 16.04
N LEU A 171 4.37 -18.15 14.81
CA LEU A 171 3.64 -19.39 14.54
C LEU A 171 4.31 -20.59 15.22
N GLU A 172 5.64 -20.68 15.16
CA GLU A 172 6.37 -21.78 15.78
C GLU A 172 6.26 -21.72 17.31
N ALA A 173 6.37 -20.53 17.92
CA ALA A 173 6.14 -20.35 19.34
C ALA A 173 4.72 -20.81 19.77
N LYS A 174 3.70 -20.48 18.98
CA LYS A 174 2.32 -20.93 19.23
C LYS A 174 2.13 -22.43 19.02
N ARG A 175 2.82 -23.04 18.05
CA ARG A 175 2.82 -24.50 17.87
C ARG A 175 3.48 -25.20 19.04
N GLN A 176 4.60 -24.68 19.55
CA GLN A 176 5.23 -25.21 20.76
C GLN A 176 4.29 -25.10 21.97
N GLU A 177 3.56 -23.99 22.12
CA GLU A 177 2.52 -23.82 23.15
C GLU A 177 1.43 -24.93 23.05
N LEU A 178 0.97 -25.24 21.83
CA LEU A 178 0.03 -26.34 21.58
C LEU A 178 0.60 -27.72 21.90
N ILE A 179 1.87 -27.97 21.57
CA ILE A 179 2.55 -29.23 21.88
C ILE A 179 2.65 -29.39 23.41
N THR A 180 3.02 -28.34 24.14
CA THR A 180 3.06 -28.37 25.60
C THR A 180 1.69 -28.65 26.21
N LEU A 181 0.63 -27.98 25.74
CA LEU A 181 -0.75 -28.27 26.21
C LEU A 181 -1.18 -29.70 25.87
N SER A 182 -0.74 -30.23 24.73
CA SER A 182 -1.02 -31.61 24.32
C SER A 182 -0.26 -32.66 25.13
N SER A 183 0.88 -32.29 25.74
CA SER A 183 1.64 -33.17 26.64
C SER A 183 1.05 -33.29 28.05
N GLU A 184 0.12 -32.40 28.39
CA GLU A 184 -0.52 -32.35 29.71
C GLU A 184 -1.84 -33.13 29.71
N TYR A 185 -2.95 -32.51 30.14
CA TYR A 185 -4.23 -33.19 30.34
C TYR A 185 -5.11 -33.17 29.09
N LEU A 186 -4.74 -32.43 28.05
CA LEU A 186 -5.55 -32.30 26.83
C LEU A 186 -5.88 -33.64 26.13
N PRO A 187 -4.99 -34.65 26.07
CA PRO A 187 -5.33 -35.96 25.48
C PRO A 187 -6.49 -36.66 26.19
N LEU A 188 -6.71 -36.37 27.47
CA LEU A 188 -7.82 -36.92 28.26
C LEU A 188 -9.19 -36.48 27.73
N LYS A 189 -9.25 -35.40 26.93
CA LYS A 189 -10.46 -35.00 26.20
C LYS A 189 -11.01 -36.12 25.31
N LEU A 190 -10.15 -37.01 24.80
CA LEU A 190 -10.59 -38.10 23.93
C LEU A 190 -11.39 -39.18 24.68
N ILE A 191 -11.26 -39.22 26.01
CA ILE A 191 -11.83 -40.26 26.86
C ILE A 191 -12.72 -39.69 27.98
N VAL A 192 -13.28 -38.48 27.79
CA VAL A 192 -14.19 -37.86 28.79
C VAL A 192 -15.30 -38.80 29.28
N PRO A 193 -15.98 -39.58 28.42
CA PRO A 193 -17.01 -40.51 28.89
C PRO A 193 -16.48 -41.56 29.87
N LEU A 194 -15.28 -42.09 29.62
CA LEU A 194 -14.63 -43.08 30.49
C LEU A 194 -14.20 -42.44 31.81
N LEU A 195 -13.71 -41.21 31.77
CA LEU A 195 -13.32 -40.47 32.96
C LEU A 195 -14.53 -40.14 33.85
N SER A 196 -15.67 -39.76 33.25
CA SER A 196 -16.91 -39.56 34.01
C SER A 196 -17.44 -40.85 34.62
N ALA A 197 -17.37 -41.97 33.89
CA ALA A 197 -17.76 -43.27 34.42
C ALA A 197 -16.86 -43.69 35.59
N ALA A 198 -15.54 -43.51 35.46
CA ALA A 198 -14.59 -43.80 36.53
C ALA A 198 -14.80 -42.91 37.76
N ALA A 199 -15.17 -41.64 37.58
CA ALA A 199 -15.49 -40.74 38.70
C ALA A 199 -16.74 -41.19 39.46
N ILE A 200 -17.82 -41.53 38.74
CA ILE A 200 -19.07 -42.02 39.34
C ILE A 200 -18.84 -43.34 40.08
N GLN A 201 -18.17 -44.28 39.41
CA GLN A 201 -17.84 -45.57 39.99
C GLN A 201 -16.98 -45.41 41.24
N GLY A 202 -15.93 -44.58 41.17
CA GLY A 202 -15.07 -44.29 42.32
C GLY A 202 -15.85 -43.70 43.49
N GLN A 203 -16.77 -42.77 43.25
CA GLN A 203 -17.61 -42.19 44.32
C GLN A 203 -18.46 -43.24 45.00
N GLN A 204 -19.12 -44.11 44.22
CA GLN A 204 -19.95 -45.19 44.75
C GLN A 204 -19.13 -46.18 45.59
N GLU A 205 -17.95 -46.58 45.11
CA GLU A 205 -17.08 -47.49 45.84
C GLU A 205 -16.59 -46.89 47.16
N LEU A 206 -16.31 -45.59 47.18
CA LEU A 206 -15.83 -44.87 48.37
C LEU A 206 -16.94 -44.71 49.41
N GLU A 207 -18.17 -44.41 48.98
CA GLU A 207 -19.35 -44.44 49.85
C GLU A 207 -19.55 -45.82 50.47
N VAL A 208 -19.46 -46.90 49.68
CA VAL A 208 -19.55 -48.27 50.18
C VAL A 208 -18.43 -48.59 51.18
N GLN A 209 -17.19 -48.14 50.93
CA GLN A 209 -16.10 -48.28 51.90
C GLN A 209 -16.37 -47.54 53.22
N HIS A 210 -16.88 -46.30 53.15
CA HIS A 210 -17.28 -45.56 54.34
C HIS A 210 -18.39 -46.27 55.12
N PHE A 211 -19.40 -46.82 54.43
CA PHE A 211 -20.45 -47.59 55.07
C PHE A 211 -19.92 -48.86 55.74
N LYS A 212 -18.99 -49.59 55.12
CA LYS A 212 -18.33 -50.76 55.74
C LYS A 212 -17.58 -50.38 57.02
N GLN A 213 -16.80 -49.30 56.98
CA GLN A 213 -16.06 -48.81 58.16
C GLN A 213 -17.02 -48.34 59.26
N ALA A 214 -18.12 -47.69 58.88
CA ALA A 214 -19.13 -47.20 59.81
C ALA A 214 -20.05 -48.30 60.36
N GLN A 215 -20.22 -49.44 59.68
CA GLN A 215 -21.18 -50.48 60.04
C GLN A 215 -21.04 -50.96 61.50
N GLY A 216 -19.80 -51.21 61.95
CA GLY A 216 -19.55 -51.62 63.33
C GLY A 216 -19.88 -50.53 64.36
N VAL A 217 -19.61 -49.27 64.02
CA VAL A 217 -19.90 -48.11 64.87
C VAL A 217 -21.40 -47.83 64.94
N LEU A 218 -22.09 -47.91 63.79
CA LEU A 218 -23.54 -47.75 63.67
C LEU A 218 -24.26 -48.85 64.45
N ALA A 219 -23.89 -50.12 64.26
CA ALA A 219 -24.49 -51.23 65.00
C ALA A 219 -24.30 -51.10 66.52
N ALA A 220 -23.14 -50.61 66.98
CA ALA A 220 -22.91 -50.34 68.39
C ALA A 220 -23.74 -49.15 68.91
N ARG A 221 -23.92 -48.10 68.09
CA ARG A 221 -24.77 -46.95 68.42
C ARG A 221 -26.24 -47.35 68.49
N ASP A 222 -26.72 -48.13 67.53
CA ASP A 222 -28.11 -48.56 67.44
C ASP A 222 -28.51 -49.39 68.66
N ARG A 223 -27.65 -50.31 69.12
CA ARG A 223 -27.85 -51.05 70.37
C ARG A 223 -27.96 -50.12 71.58
N LYS A 224 -27.03 -49.17 71.73
CA LYS A 224 -27.09 -48.19 72.83
C LYS A 224 -28.36 -47.33 72.80
N LEU A 225 -28.83 -46.99 71.61
CA LEU A 225 -30.04 -46.19 71.41
C LEU A 225 -31.28 -46.99 71.80
N LEU A 226 -31.36 -48.26 71.40
CA LEU A 226 -32.43 -49.17 71.80
C LEU A 226 -32.43 -49.43 73.32
N ASP A 227 -31.26 -49.65 73.92
CA ASP A 227 -31.12 -49.81 75.38
C ASP A 227 -31.59 -48.55 76.13
N TYR A 228 -31.24 -47.37 75.63
CA TYR A 228 -31.68 -46.10 76.20
C TYR A 228 -33.19 -45.89 76.05
N LEU A 229 -33.77 -46.18 74.88
CA LEU A 229 -35.22 -46.09 74.66
C LEU A 229 -36.01 -47.06 75.55
N ALA A 230 -35.48 -48.25 75.81
CA ALA A 230 -36.07 -49.19 76.75
C ALA A 230 -36.06 -48.65 78.19
N SER A 231 -35.05 -47.86 78.57
CA SER A 231 -34.94 -47.27 79.90
C SER A 231 -35.91 -46.12 80.18
N ILE A 232 -36.47 -45.47 79.13
CA ILE A 232 -37.34 -44.28 79.29
C ILE A 232 -38.84 -44.65 79.38
N SER A 233 -39.20 -45.94 79.44
CA SER A 233 -40.61 -46.39 79.52
C SER A 233 -41.52 -45.80 78.42
N LEU A 234 -41.02 -45.74 77.17
CA LEU A 234 -41.89 -45.47 76.02
C LEU A 234 -42.87 -46.63 75.79
N ALA A 235 -44.03 -46.35 75.20
CA ALA A 235 -44.96 -47.37 74.74
C ALA A 235 -44.25 -48.34 73.77
N GLY A 236 -44.37 -49.65 74.00
CA GLY A 236 -43.66 -50.67 73.21
C GLY A 236 -43.90 -50.57 71.71
N GLU A 237 -45.08 -50.09 71.31
CA GLU A 237 -45.44 -49.86 69.90
C GLU A 237 -44.58 -48.78 69.23
N ALA A 238 -44.13 -47.76 69.98
CA ALA A 238 -43.22 -46.73 69.47
C ALA A 238 -41.78 -47.27 69.34
N ILE A 239 -41.34 -48.09 70.29
CA ILE A 239 -40.02 -48.75 70.25
C ILE A 239 -39.95 -49.71 69.05
N SER A 240 -40.98 -50.51 68.80
CA SER A 240 -41.04 -51.42 67.64
C SER A 240 -41.00 -50.68 66.30
N LYS A 241 -41.59 -49.49 66.19
CA LYS A 241 -41.48 -48.66 64.97
C LYS A 241 -40.06 -48.15 64.73
N VAL A 242 -39.36 -47.76 65.79
CA VAL A 242 -37.95 -47.32 65.72
C VAL A 242 -37.04 -48.50 65.36
N GLU A 243 -37.25 -49.66 65.98
CA GLU A 243 -36.51 -50.88 65.68
C GLU A 243 -36.72 -51.33 64.22
N PHE A 244 -37.95 -51.25 63.71
CA PHE A 244 -38.25 -51.52 62.30
C PHE A 244 -37.55 -50.55 61.35
N PHE A 245 -37.51 -49.25 61.68
CA PHE A 245 -36.81 -48.24 60.89
C PHE A 245 -35.30 -48.49 60.85
N ILE A 246 -34.68 -48.75 62.00
CA ILE A 246 -33.26 -49.08 62.12
C ILE A 246 -32.94 -50.37 61.35
N ALA A 247 -33.81 -51.38 61.41
CA ALA A 247 -33.64 -52.61 60.65
C ALA A 247 -33.75 -52.38 59.14
N GLN A 248 -34.64 -51.49 58.68
CA GLN A 248 -34.71 -51.09 57.27
C GLN A 248 -33.44 -50.37 56.80
N GLU A 249 -32.94 -49.39 57.56
CA GLU A 249 -31.72 -48.67 57.20
C GLU A 249 -30.49 -49.59 57.19
N ASN A 250 -30.33 -50.42 58.23
CA ASN A 250 -29.24 -51.39 58.29
C ASN A 250 -29.30 -52.42 57.15
N LYS A 251 -30.51 -52.79 56.71
CA LYS A 251 -30.69 -53.66 55.55
C LYS A 251 -30.30 -52.95 54.25
N ALA A 252 -30.68 -51.69 54.05
CA ALA A 252 -30.26 -50.92 52.88
C ALA A 252 -28.74 -50.73 52.80
N ILE A 253 -28.08 -50.52 53.95
CA ILE A 253 -26.61 -50.46 54.05
C ILE A 253 -25.99 -51.84 53.75
N ALA A 254 -26.56 -52.93 54.26
CA ALA A 254 -26.06 -54.28 53.97
C ALA A 254 -26.23 -54.67 52.49
N ASP A 255 -27.34 -54.28 51.86
CA ASP A 255 -27.61 -54.55 50.45
C ASP A 255 -26.67 -53.77 49.52
N SER A 256 -26.32 -52.52 49.88
CA SER A 256 -25.31 -51.72 49.14
C SER A 256 -23.89 -52.24 49.33
N ILE A 257 -23.57 -52.81 50.49
CA ILE A 257 -22.27 -53.47 50.76
C ILE A 257 -22.13 -54.80 50.02
N ASN A 258 -23.20 -55.60 49.94
CA ASN A 258 -23.17 -56.94 49.31
C ASN A 258 -23.06 -56.91 47.78
N ASN A 259 -23.33 -55.77 47.13
CA ASN A 259 -23.03 -55.54 45.71
C ASN A 259 -21.53 -55.30 45.44
N GLU A 260 -20.65 -55.96 46.21
CA GLU A 260 -19.19 -55.92 46.08
C GLU A 260 -18.68 -56.41 44.71
N ALA A 261 -19.48 -57.18 43.97
CA ALA A 261 -19.12 -57.72 42.66
C ALA A 261 -18.90 -56.62 41.60
N ASP A 262 -19.39 -55.41 41.83
CA ASP A 262 -19.26 -54.27 40.90
C ASP A 262 -18.13 -53.30 41.29
N SER A 263 -17.38 -53.52 42.39
CA SER A 263 -16.26 -52.65 42.79
C SER A 263 -14.95 -53.12 42.13
N PHE A 264 -14.35 -52.27 41.30
CA PHE A 264 -13.13 -52.62 40.54
C PHE A 264 -12.06 -51.52 40.49
N LEU A 265 -12.38 -50.27 40.84
CA LEU A 265 -11.41 -49.17 40.76
C LEU A 265 -10.61 -48.98 42.03
N HIS A 266 -11.23 -49.21 43.19
CA HIS A 266 -10.63 -49.12 44.53
C HIS A 266 -9.81 -47.83 44.77
N LEU A 267 -10.30 -46.70 44.25
CA LEU A 267 -9.64 -45.40 44.39
C LEU A 267 -9.67 -44.91 45.84
N THR A 268 -8.56 -44.33 46.29
CA THR A 268 -8.52 -43.58 47.55
C THR A 268 -9.23 -42.23 47.41
N GLU A 269 -9.61 -41.62 48.54
CA GLU A 269 -10.26 -40.31 48.56
C GLU A 269 -9.42 -39.22 47.89
N ILE A 270 -8.09 -39.30 48.06
CA ILE A 270 -7.15 -38.38 47.42
C ILE A 270 -7.12 -38.60 45.90
N GLU A 271 -7.08 -39.85 45.44
CA GLU A 271 -7.06 -40.17 44.01
C GLU A 271 -8.37 -39.78 43.31
N LEU A 272 -9.51 -39.97 43.98
CA LEU A 272 -10.81 -39.53 43.48
C LEU A 272 -10.87 -38.00 43.36
N GLN A 273 -10.43 -37.26 44.38
CA GLN A 273 -10.36 -35.80 44.35
C GLN A 273 -9.42 -35.29 43.25
N GLN A 274 -8.28 -35.96 43.05
CA GLN A 274 -7.37 -35.64 41.95
C GLN A 274 -7.99 -35.94 40.57
N LEU A 275 -8.71 -37.05 40.42
CA LEU A 275 -9.40 -37.39 39.18
C LEU A 275 -10.46 -36.33 38.86
N MET A 276 -11.29 -35.98 39.84
CA MET A 276 -12.35 -34.98 39.70
C MET A 276 -11.80 -33.60 39.39
N SER A 277 -10.84 -33.09 40.16
CA SER A 277 -10.24 -31.76 39.89
C SER A 277 -9.57 -31.69 38.51
N LYS A 278 -8.88 -32.74 38.08
CA LYS A 278 -8.25 -32.79 36.76
C LYS A 278 -9.28 -32.84 35.62
N THR A 279 -10.40 -33.54 35.80
CA THR A 279 -11.44 -33.68 34.76
C THR A 279 -12.44 -32.53 34.71
N GLN A 280 -12.85 -31.99 35.86
CA GLN A 280 -13.89 -30.97 35.95
C GLN A 280 -13.32 -29.54 35.91
N ASP A 281 -12.13 -29.30 36.47
CA ASP A 281 -11.58 -27.94 36.54
C ASP A 281 -10.50 -27.72 35.49
N ILE A 282 -9.48 -28.58 35.45
CA ILE A 282 -8.28 -28.35 34.63
C ILE A 282 -8.56 -28.60 33.14
N LEU A 283 -9.25 -29.71 32.81
CA LEU A 283 -9.49 -30.08 31.41
C LEU A 283 -10.31 -29.03 30.64
N PRO A 284 -11.41 -28.46 31.16
CA PRO A 284 -12.15 -27.41 30.44
C PRO A 284 -11.33 -26.13 30.23
N ILE A 285 -10.50 -25.74 31.22
CA ILE A 285 -9.62 -24.58 31.10
C ILE A 285 -8.61 -24.81 29.97
N GLN A 286 -7.97 -25.98 29.91
CA GLN A 286 -7.03 -26.32 28.85
C GLN A 286 -7.70 -26.36 27.48
N ILE A 287 -8.91 -26.91 27.38
CA ILE A 287 -9.67 -26.92 26.12
C ILE A 287 -9.93 -25.49 25.63
N LYS A 288 -10.33 -24.59 26.52
CA LYS A 288 -10.60 -23.19 26.18
C LYS A 288 -9.32 -22.45 25.77
N SER A 289 -8.22 -22.67 26.49
CA SER A 289 -6.91 -22.11 26.15
C SER A 289 -6.44 -22.55 24.77
N THR A 290 -6.51 -23.86 24.49
CA THR A 290 -6.17 -24.45 23.20
C THR A 290 -7.02 -23.86 22.06
N GLN A 291 -8.31 -23.67 22.27
CA GLN A 291 -9.19 -23.04 21.27
C GLN A 291 -8.78 -21.60 20.95
N ASN A 292 -8.40 -20.82 21.98
CA ASN A 292 -7.91 -19.46 21.78
C ASN A 292 -6.59 -19.44 20.98
N ILE A 293 -5.65 -20.32 21.31
CA ILE A 293 -4.39 -20.44 20.57
C ILE A 293 -4.63 -20.84 19.11
N ILE A 294 -5.55 -21.77 18.84
CA ILE A 294 -5.93 -22.15 17.47
C ILE A 294 -6.52 -20.96 16.71
N GLN A 295 -7.34 -20.12 17.35
CA GLN A 295 -7.88 -18.90 16.73
C GLN A 295 -6.77 -17.90 16.41
N GLN A 296 -5.83 -17.69 17.34
CA GLN A 296 -4.66 -16.83 17.12
C GLN A 296 -3.79 -17.33 15.96
N ILE A 297 -3.54 -18.64 15.86
CA ILE A 297 -2.81 -19.23 14.74
C ILE A 297 -3.53 -18.97 13.42
N LYS A 298 -4.85 -19.18 13.35
CA LYS A 298 -5.64 -18.89 12.14
C LYS A 298 -5.57 -17.41 11.74
N GLN A 299 -5.60 -16.51 12.72
CA GLN A 299 -5.48 -15.08 12.45
C GLN A 299 -4.08 -14.74 11.92
N LEU A 300 -3.01 -15.29 12.52
CA LEU A 300 -1.65 -15.10 12.06
C LEU A 300 -1.41 -15.70 10.65
N GLU A 301 -2.02 -16.84 10.34
CA GLU A 301 -1.98 -17.44 9.00
C GLU A 301 -2.69 -16.57 7.96
N LEU A 302 -3.84 -15.97 8.32
CA LEU A 302 -4.54 -15.02 7.48
C LEU A 302 -3.70 -13.75 7.23
N GLU A 303 -3.14 -13.16 8.29
CA GLU A 303 -2.28 -11.97 8.20
C GLU A 303 -1.04 -12.22 7.34
N LYS A 304 -0.44 -13.41 7.48
CA LYS A 304 0.68 -13.86 6.65
C LYS A 304 0.28 -14.07 5.19
N SER A 305 -0.92 -14.56 4.90
CA SER A 305 -1.41 -14.77 3.52
C SER A 305 -1.80 -13.48 2.80
N ALA A 306 -2.08 -12.41 3.56
CA ALA A 306 -2.45 -11.10 3.05
C ALA A 306 -1.26 -10.21 2.66
N HIS A 307 -0.04 -10.62 2.99
CA HIS A 307 1.23 -9.93 2.67
C HIS A 307 2.02 -10.70 1.60
#